data_AF-A0AAV1JRY6-F1
#
_entry.id   AF-A0AAV1JRY6-F1
#
_cell.length_a   1.000
_cell.length_b   1.000
_cell.length_c   1.000
_cell.angle_alpha   90.00
_cell.angle_beta   90.00
_cell.angle_gamma   90.00
#
_symmetry.space_group_name_H-M   'P 1'
#
loop_
_entity.id
_entity.type
_entity.pdbx_description
1 polymer ?
#
loop_
_entity_poly.entity_id
_entity_poly.type
_entity_poly.pdbx_seq_one_letter_code
_entity_poly.pdbx_strand_id
1 'polypeptide(L)'
;MNVQVFDWAEKTEREQRDNCRKAAKEKMKSERQEKTHNIKRQKRHNSEYDTESNSSGGSGKSKKPLEIEMDPSVLQRRQKQIDYGKNTVGYHNYITQVPIASRTKDHPKTPDKYSKYSRRSWDMLIKIWRKNLHEYDDGNSQDNNKSDGSDEEL
;
A
#
# COMPACT_ATOMS: atom_id res chain seq x y z
N MET A 1 21.05 -32.10 0.21
CA MET A 1 21.62 -30.78 -0.14
C MET A 1 21.17 -29.80 0.92
N ASN A 2 22.11 -29.27 1.70
CA ASN A 2 21.82 -28.31 2.77
C ASN A 2 21.36 -26.98 2.15
N VAL A 3 20.07 -26.69 2.25
CA VAL A 3 19.53 -25.35 2.00
C VAL A 3 19.98 -24.45 3.15
N GLN A 4 20.91 -23.54 2.85
CA GLN A 4 21.19 -22.41 3.73
C GLN A 4 19.94 -21.54 3.77
N VAL A 5 19.16 -21.69 4.83
CA VAL A 5 18.03 -20.82 5.16
C VAL A 5 18.66 -19.50 5.62
N PHE A 6 18.89 -18.61 4.66
CA PHE A 6 19.60 -17.36 4.87
C PHE A 6 18.72 -16.43 5.71
N ASP A 7 19.18 -16.22 6.92
CA ASP A 7 18.68 -15.38 8.00
C ASP A 7 18.56 -13.89 7.60
N TRP A 8 17.62 -13.58 6.70
CA TRP A 8 17.28 -12.22 6.28
C TRP A 8 16.02 -11.67 6.97
N ALA A 9 15.15 -12.57 7.46
CA ALA A 9 13.97 -12.22 8.24
C ALA A 9 14.35 -11.54 9.56
N GLU A 10 15.35 -12.04 10.30
CA GLU A 10 15.73 -11.45 11.58
C GLU A 10 16.43 -10.08 11.42
N LYS A 11 17.24 -9.93 10.37
CA LYS A 11 17.92 -8.67 10.05
C LYS A 11 16.93 -7.55 9.72
N THR A 12 15.86 -7.86 8.97
CA THR A 12 14.83 -6.88 8.61
C THR A 12 13.88 -6.55 9.76
N GLU A 13 13.67 -7.45 10.72
CA GLU A 13 12.89 -7.17 11.93
C GLU A 13 13.63 -6.26 12.91
N ARG A 14 14.94 -6.47 13.09
CA ARG A 14 15.79 -5.61 13.93
C ARG A 14 15.82 -4.16 13.42
N GLU A 15 15.94 -4.00 12.09
CA GLU A 15 15.96 -2.70 11.43
C GLU A 15 14.59 -1.98 11.48
N GLN A 16 13.49 -2.73 11.45
CA GLN A 16 12.13 -2.19 11.65
C GLN A 16 11.92 -1.64 13.06
N ARG A 17 12.44 -2.31 14.09
CA ARG A 17 12.34 -1.86 15.49
C ARG A 17 13.07 -0.54 15.71
N ASP A 18 14.25 -0.39 15.12
CA ASP A 18 15.06 0.82 15.24
C ASP A 18 14.50 1.99 14.43
N ASN A 19 13.88 1.73 13.28
CA ASN A 19 13.24 2.75 12.47
C ASN A 19 11.96 3.31 13.14
N CYS A 20 11.15 2.46 13.78
CA CYS A 20 9.99 2.90 14.56
C CYS A 20 10.37 3.80 15.74
N ARG A 21 11.49 3.50 16.42
CA ARG A 21 12.01 4.33 17.51
C ARG A 21 12.53 5.70 17.03
N LYS A 22 13.16 5.75 15.86
CA LYS A 22 13.62 7.01 15.25
C LYS A 22 12.44 7.88 14.80
N ALA A 23 11.44 7.30 14.13
CA ALA A 23 10.25 8.02 13.67
C ALA A 23 9.40 8.61 14.82
N ALA A 24 9.33 7.92 15.97
CA ALA A 24 8.63 8.43 17.15
C ALA A 24 9.32 9.68 17.74
N LYS A 25 10.65 9.71 17.78
CA LYS A 25 11.43 10.87 18.29
C LYS A 25 11.31 12.08 17.37
N GLU A 26 11.21 11.88 16.06
CA GLU A 26 11.08 12.95 15.08
C GLU A 26 9.70 13.63 15.13
N LYS A 27 8.62 12.84 15.25
CA LYS A 27 7.25 13.37 15.43
C LYS A 27 7.11 14.26 16.65
N MET A 28 7.72 13.86 17.76
CA MET A 28 7.64 14.63 19.01
C MET A 28 8.41 15.97 18.93
N LYS A 29 9.42 16.07 18.04
CA LYS A 29 10.18 17.30 17.78
C LYS A 29 9.45 18.26 16.85
N SER A 30 8.77 17.76 15.81
CA SER A 30 8.02 18.59 14.86
C SER A 30 6.78 19.23 15.50
N GLU A 31 6.08 18.48 16.36
CA GLU A 31 4.87 18.96 17.04
C GLU A 31 5.15 20.11 18.03
N ARG A 32 6.35 20.13 18.64
CA ARG A 32 6.79 21.20 19.54
C ARG A 32 7.10 22.51 18.78
N GLN A 33 7.49 22.43 17.50
CA GLN A 33 7.74 23.62 16.68
C GLN A 33 6.42 24.20 16.13
N GLU A 34 5.47 23.36 15.71
CA GLU A 34 4.22 23.79 15.07
C GLU A 34 3.30 24.63 15.98
N LYS A 35 3.26 24.32 17.29
CA LYS A 35 2.47 25.08 18.28
C LYS A 35 2.92 26.55 18.43
N THR A 36 4.15 26.89 18.04
CA THR A 36 4.66 28.27 18.16
C THR A 36 4.30 29.15 16.95
N HIS A 37 4.02 28.57 15.79
CA HIS A 37 3.78 29.31 14.54
C HIS A 37 2.30 29.69 14.31
N ASN A 38 1.35 28.99 14.93
CA ASN A 38 -0.07 29.22 14.71
C ASN A 38 -0.63 30.45 15.46
N ILE A 39 -0.08 30.78 16.64
CA ILE A 39 -0.52 31.91 17.46
C ILE A 39 -0.34 33.26 16.73
N LYS A 40 0.63 33.37 15.83
CA LYS A 40 0.93 34.61 15.09
C LYS A 40 0.00 34.88 13.90
N ARG A 41 -0.68 33.87 13.35
CA ARG A 41 -1.48 34.00 12.11
C ARG A 41 -2.92 34.42 12.35
N GLN A 42 -3.52 34.11 13.50
CA GLN A 42 -4.93 34.42 13.77
C GLN A 42 -5.23 35.89 14.08
N LYS A 43 -4.23 36.77 14.20
CA LYS A 43 -4.42 38.17 14.60
C LYS A 43 -4.47 39.18 13.44
N ARG A 44 -4.59 38.75 12.17
CA ARG A 44 -4.62 39.68 11.02
C ARG A 44 -5.79 39.39 10.07
N HIS A 45 -6.83 40.24 10.17
CA HIS A 45 -7.91 40.56 9.19
C HIS A 45 -8.80 39.39 8.72
N ASN A 46 -10.14 39.38 8.82
CA ASN A 46 -11.23 40.36 8.89
C ASN A 46 -11.23 41.48 7.82
N SER A 47 -11.96 41.23 6.73
CA SER A 47 -12.42 42.10 5.63
C SER A 47 -13.01 41.13 4.58
N GLU A 48 -14.32 40.84 4.53
CA GLU A 48 -15.48 41.59 4.00
C GLU A 48 -15.47 41.82 2.47
N TYR A 49 -16.53 41.31 1.81
CA TYR A 49 -17.07 41.44 0.43
C TYR A 49 -16.11 41.17 -0.77
N ASP A 50 -16.46 40.62 -1.94
CA ASP A 50 -17.67 40.61 -2.78
C ASP A 50 -17.74 39.33 -3.66
N THR A 51 -18.93 39.11 -4.27
CA THR A 51 -19.37 38.46 -5.54
C THR A 51 -18.23 37.91 -6.46
N GLU A 52 -18.32 36.85 -7.27
CA GLU A 52 -19.26 36.58 -8.37
C GLU A 52 -19.12 35.10 -8.82
N SER A 53 -20.24 34.44 -9.12
CA SER A 53 -20.26 33.11 -9.72
C SER A 53 -20.17 33.23 -11.25
N ASN A 54 -19.10 32.72 -11.86
CA ASN A 54 -19.01 32.58 -13.31
C ASN A 54 -18.86 31.10 -13.68
N SER A 55 -19.98 30.49 -14.08
CA SER A 55 -20.03 29.22 -14.79
C SER A 55 -19.81 29.47 -16.27
N SER A 56 -18.74 28.95 -16.86
CA SER A 56 -18.70 28.61 -18.29
C SER A 56 -17.45 27.80 -18.65
N GLY A 57 -17.61 26.90 -19.62
CA GLY A 57 -16.53 26.53 -20.54
C GLY A 57 -15.91 25.15 -20.30
N GLY A 58 -16.40 24.16 -21.05
CA GLY A 58 -15.73 22.87 -21.18
C GLY A 58 -14.49 22.91 -22.06
N SER A 59 -13.85 21.73 -22.11
CA SER A 59 -12.82 21.28 -23.07
C SER A 59 -11.36 21.54 -22.71
N GLY A 60 -10.58 20.46 -22.76
CA GLY A 60 -9.12 20.47 -22.58
C GLY A 60 -8.65 19.98 -21.22
N LYS A 61 -8.89 18.71 -20.86
CA LYS A 61 -8.08 18.07 -19.82
C LYS A 61 -6.65 17.94 -20.36
N SER A 62 -5.86 19.01 -20.26
CA SER A 62 -4.42 18.98 -20.42
C SER A 62 -3.93 17.81 -19.56
N LYS A 63 -3.33 16.79 -20.20
CA LYS A 63 -2.75 15.65 -19.50
C LYS A 63 -1.63 16.24 -18.64
N LYS A 64 -1.94 16.52 -17.37
CA LYS A 64 -0.95 16.90 -16.37
C LYS A 64 0.17 15.86 -16.50
N PRO A 65 1.46 16.29 -16.56
CA PRO A 65 2.58 15.36 -16.63
C PRO A 65 2.36 14.26 -15.61
N LEU A 66 2.50 12.98 -16.03
CA LEU A 66 2.39 11.84 -15.14
C LEU A 66 3.39 12.06 -14.01
N GLU A 67 2.89 12.49 -12.86
CA GLU A 67 3.72 12.84 -11.73
C GLU A 67 4.32 11.52 -11.22
N ILE A 68 5.65 11.45 -11.20
CA ILE A 68 6.41 10.24 -10.84
C ILE A 68 6.78 10.32 -9.36
N GLU A 69 6.62 9.21 -8.65
CA GLU A 69 7.14 9.05 -7.30
C GLU A 69 8.66 8.88 -7.35
N MET A 70 9.39 9.84 -6.80
CA MET A 70 10.86 9.84 -6.75
C MET A 70 11.43 9.63 -5.35
N ASP A 71 10.59 9.63 -4.31
CA ASP A 71 11.07 9.43 -2.94
C ASP A 71 11.55 7.98 -2.73
N PRO A 72 12.86 7.76 -2.48
CA PRO A 72 13.41 6.42 -2.32
C PRO A 72 12.80 5.67 -1.13
N SER A 73 12.44 6.36 -0.04
CA SER A 73 11.81 5.73 1.13
C SER A 73 10.42 5.19 0.81
N VAL A 74 9.64 5.95 0.03
CA VAL A 74 8.33 5.51 -0.46
C VAL A 74 8.51 4.34 -1.42
N LEU A 75 9.42 4.43 -2.39
CA LEU A 75 9.67 3.35 -3.36
C LEU A 75 10.12 2.05 -2.69
N GLN A 76 11.00 2.12 -1.69
CA GLN A 76 11.42 0.95 -0.92
C GLN A 76 10.26 0.31 -0.17
N ARG A 77 9.44 1.11 0.52
CA ARG A 77 8.24 0.61 1.21
C ARG A 77 7.25 -0.04 0.24
N ARG A 78 7.00 0.60 -0.90
CA ARG A 78 6.11 0.10 -1.97
C ARG A 78 6.64 -1.21 -2.55
N GLN A 79 7.94 -1.28 -2.83
CA GLN A 79 8.59 -2.49 -3.31
C GLN A 79 8.43 -3.64 -2.33
N LYS A 80 8.70 -3.42 -1.04
CA LYS A 80 8.53 -4.42 0.01
C LYS A 80 7.10 -4.97 0.07
N GLN A 81 6.09 -4.12 -0.12
CA GLN A 81 4.68 -4.57 -0.18
C GLN A 81 4.36 -5.39 -1.44
N ILE A 82 5.00 -5.08 -2.57
CA ILE A 82 4.93 -5.89 -3.80
C ILE A 82 5.60 -7.25 -3.55
N ASP A 83 6.78 -7.26 -2.95
CA ASP A 83 7.55 -8.49 -2.69
C ASP A 83 6.75 -9.46 -1.81
N TYR A 84 6.05 -8.95 -0.79
CA TYR A 84 5.14 -9.76 0.01
C TYR A 84 4.01 -10.41 -0.80
N GLY A 85 3.49 -9.75 -1.83
CA GLY A 85 2.49 -10.36 -2.70
C GLY A 85 3.10 -11.35 -3.70
N LYS A 86 4.32 -11.09 -4.19
CA LYS A 86 5.00 -11.99 -5.14
C LYS A 86 5.53 -13.26 -4.50
N ASN A 87 5.80 -13.23 -3.19
CA ASN A 87 6.28 -14.38 -2.44
C ASN A 87 5.15 -15.33 -1.97
N THR A 88 3.94 -15.24 -2.54
CA THR A 88 2.83 -16.15 -2.21
C THR A 88 2.72 -17.29 -3.22
N VAL A 89 2.22 -18.45 -2.80
CA VAL A 89 1.93 -19.58 -3.71
C VAL A 89 0.95 -19.16 -4.81
N GLY A 90 -0.09 -18.39 -4.47
CA GLY A 90 -1.05 -17.85 -5.43
C GLY A 90 -0.39 -17.04 -6.55
N TYR A 91 0.65 -16.25 -6.27
CA TYR A 91 1.38 -15.53 -7.32
C TYR A 91 2.15 -16.46 -8.25
N HIS A 92 2.81 -17.48 -7.72
CA HIS A 92 3.53 -18.47 -8.52
C HIS A 92 2.57 -19.25 -9.44
N ASN A 93 1.41 -19.65 -8.92
CA ASN A 93 0.36 -20.30 -9.70
C ASN A 93 -0.25 -19.38 -10.76
N TYR A 94 -0.46 -18.11 -10.42
CA TYR A 94 -1.00 -17.12 -11.36
C TYR A 94 -0.10 -16.93 -12.58
N ILE A 95 1.22 -16.81 -12.38
CA ILE A 95 2.15 -16.59 -13.51
C ILE A 95 2.30 -17.82 -14.41
N THR A 96 2.08 -19.03 -13.90
CA THR A 96 2.12 -20.27 -14.68
C THR A 96 0.82 -20.53 -15.43
N GLN A 97 -0.33 -20.30 -14.79
CA GLN A 97 -1.65 -20.51 -15.38
C GLN A 97 -2.06 -19.41 -16.37
N VAL A 98 -1.65 -18.16 -16.11
CA VAL A 98 -2.04 -17.00 -16.94
C VAL A 98 -0.79 -16.31 -17.54
N PRO A 99 -0.38 -16.74 -18.76
CA PRO A 99 0.68 -16.09 -19.52
C PRO A 99 0.41 -14.60 -19.74
N ILE A 100 1.46 -13.80 -19.93
CA ILE A 100 1.35 -12.34 -20.04
C ILE A 100 0.39 -11.92 -21.18
N ALA A 101 0.41 -12.62 -22.30
CA ALA A 101 -0.40 -12.29 -23.48
C ALA A 101 -1.91 -12.53 -23.28
N SER A 102 -2.32 -13.41 -22.36
CA SER A 102 -3.73 -13.68 -22.09
C SER A 102 -4.32 -12.84 -20.95
N ARG A 103 -3.52 -11.95 -20.33
CA ARG A 103 -3.96 -11.12 -19.21
C ARG A 103 -4.88 -9.99 -19.68
N THR A 104 -6.17 -10.14 -19.38
CA THR A 104 -7.20 -9.10 -19.45
C THR A 104 -7.24 -8.20 -18.19
N LYS A 105 -8.20 -7.28 -18.15
CA LYS A 105 -8.42 -6.31 -17.06
C LYS A 105 -8.83 -6.97 -15.73
N ASP A 106 -9.42 -8.16 -15.78
CA ASP A 106 -9.95 -8.85 -14.60
C ASP A 106 -8.85 -9.55 -13.79
N HIS A 107 -7.69 -9.80 -14.40
CA HIS A 107 -6.58 -10.46 -13.71
C HIS A 107 -5.84 -9.53 -12.73
N PRO A 108 -5.28 -10.09 -11.64
CA PRO A 108 -4.51 -9.33 -10.67
C PRO A 108 -3.29 -8.65 -11.31
N LYS A 109 -3.29 -7.32 -11.34
CA LYS A 109 -2.16 -6.53 -11.83
C LYS A 109 -1.35 -5.94 -10.68
N THR A 110 -0.03 -6.19 -10.69
CA THR A 110 0.89 -5.59 -9.72
C THR A 110 0.82 -4.06 -9.82
N PRO A 111 0.55 -3.35 -8.71
CA PRO A 111 0.55 -1.89 -8.69
C PRO A 111 1.92 -1.31 -9.06
N ASP A 112 1.94 -0.25 -9.85
CA ASP A 112 3.18 0.43 -10.24
C ASP A 112 3.69 1.32 -9.11
N LYS A 113 4.86 0.99 -8.56
CA LYS A 113 5.46 1.74 -7.45
C LYS A 113 5.90 3.16 -7.84
N TYR A 114 6.14 3.46 -9.12
CA TYR A 114 6.61 4.77 -9.58
C TYR A 114 5.47 5.74 -9.86
N SER A 115 4.24 5.26 -9.99
CA SER A 115 3.08 6.12 -10.19
C SER A 115 2.74 6.90 -8.90
N LYS A 116 2.42 8.20 -9.00
CA LYS A 116 1.93 8.97 -7.84
C LYS A 116 0.56 8.47 -7.40
N TYR A 117 0.50 8.04 -6.15
CA TYR A 117 -0.72 7.65 -5.48
C TYR A 117 -0.78 8.32 -4.12
N SER A 118 -2.00 8.68 -3.68
CA SER A 118 -2.21 8.95 -2.26
C SER A 118 -1.87 7.69 -1.45
N ARG A 119 -1.50 7.86 -0.17
CA ARG A 119 -1.21 6.73 0.70
C ARG A 119 -2.36 5.71 0.74
N ARG A 120 -3.60 6.20 0.79
CA ARG A 120 -4.80 5.35 0.85
C ARG A 120 -5.08 4.64 -0.46
N SER A 121 -4.89 5.31 -1.59
CA SER A 121 -5.05 4.70 -2.91
C SER A 121 -4.06 3.55 -3.10
N TRP A 122 -2.80 3.76 -2.73
CA TRP A 122 -1.78 2.72 -2.79
C TRP A 122 -2.11 1.51 -1.91
N ASP A 123 -2.45 1.75 -0.64
CA ASP A 123 -2.80 0.67 0.29
C ASP A 123 -4.00 -0.15 -0.23
N MET A 124 -4.98 0.51 -0.86
CA MET A 124 -6.15 -0.15 -1.46
C MET A 124 -5.77 -1.01 -2.68
N LEU A 125 -4.93 -0.48 -3.58
CA LEU A 125 -4.45 -1.23 -4.75
C LEU A 125 -3.71 -2.49 -4.31
N ILE A 126 -2.85 -2.37 -3.30
CA ILE A 126 -2.11 -3.50 -2.72
C ILE A 126 -3.06 -4.52 -2.08
N LYS A 127 -4.09 -4.06 -1.35
CA LYS A 127 -5.10 -4.94 -0.73
C LYS A 127 -5.86 -5.75 -1.79
N ILE A 128 -6.39 -5.06 -2.80
CA ILE A 128 -7.16 -5.70 -3.88
C ILE A 128 -6.27 -6.68 -4.65
N TRP A 129 -5.07 -6.24 -5.04
CA TRP A 129 -4.14 -7.08 -5.79
C TRP A 129 -3.82 -8.38 -5.06
N ARG A 130 -3.49 -8.32 -3.76
CA ARG A 130 -3.23 -9.55 -2.98
C ARG A 130 -4.48 -10.41 -2.80
N LYS A 131 -5.66 -9.81 -2.60
CA LYS A 131 -6.91 -10.58 -2.50
C LYS A 131 -7.14 -11.42 -3.75
N ASN A 132 -6.97 -10.80 -4.91
CA ASN A 132 -7.18 -11.46 -6.21
C ASN A 132 -6.09 -12.52 -6.51
N LEU A 133 -4.94 -12.50 -5.84
CA LEU A 133 -3.93 -13.56 -5.99
C LEU A 133 -4.32 -14.86 -5.28
N HIS A 134 -5.13 -14.80 -4.23
CA HIS A 134 -5.59 -15.99 -3.49
C HIS A 134 -6.61 -16.83 -4.29
N GLU A 135 -7.25 -16.24 -5.29
CA GLU A 135 -8.08 -17.00 -6.24
C GLU A 135 -7.30 -18.13 -6.95
N TYR A 136 -5.96 -18.06 -6.95
CA TYR A 136 -5.06 -19.05 -7.54
C TYR A 136 -4.39 -20.00 -6.52
N ASP A 137 -4.68 -19.89 -5.21
CA ASP A 137 -4.21 -20.82 -4.17
C ASP A 137 -5.35 -21.57 -3.43
N ASP A 138 -6.59 -21.06 -3.48
CA ASP A 138 -7.78 -21.67 -2.84
C ASP A 138 -8.17 -23.06 -3.39
N GLY A 139 -7.58 -23.54 -4.48
CA GLY A 139 -7.73 -24.92 -4.96
C GLY A 139 -6.96 -25.97 -4.15
N ASN A 140 -6.08 -25.55 -3.23
CA ASN A 140 -5.20 -26.46 -2.48
C ASN A 140 -5.36 -26.37 -0.95
N SER A 141 -6.34 -25.60 -0.45
CA SER A 141 -6.58 -25.39 0.99
C SER A 141 -7.95 -25.88 1.48
N GLN A 142 -8.71 -26.63 0.68
CA GLN A 142 -9.84 -27.42 1.18
C GLN A 142 -9.37 -28.74 1.81
N ASP A 143 -8.61 -28.66 2.89
CA ASP A 143 -8.68 -29.63 3.97
C ASP A 143 -7.95 -29.04 5.18
N ASN A 144 -8.33 -29.38 6.40
CA ASN A 144 -7.83 -28.85 7.69
C ASN A 144 -8.58 -27.65 8.31
N ASN A 145 -9.92 -27.75 8.48
CA ASN A 145 -10.57 -27.58 9.80
C ASN A 145 -12.11 -27.56 9.72
N LYS A 146 -12.74 -28.72 10.01
CA LYS A 146 -13.78 -28.93 11.04
C LYS A 146 -14.55 -30.23 10.76
N SER A 147 -13.87 -31.35 10.97
CA SER A 147 -14.51 -32.59 11.41
C SER A 147 -13.85 -32.94 12.74
N ASP A 148 -14.56 -32.74 13.84
CA ASP A 148 -14.63 -33.66 14.98
C ASP A 148 -15.31 -32.94 16.16
N GLY A 149 -16.34 -33.58 16.72
CA GLY A 149 -17.21 -32.99 17.73
C GLY A 149 -18.67 -33.42 17.61
N SER A 150 -18.92 -34.66 17.22
CA SER A 150 -20.21 -35.35 17.41
C SER A 150 -19.93 -36.78 17.84
N ASP A 151 -20.00 -37.00 19.15
CA ASP A 151 -20.26 -38.24 19.91
C ASP A 151 -20.25 -37.82 21.39
N GLU A 152 -21.13 -38.22 22.31
CA GLU A 152 -22.19 -39.23 22.34
C GLU A 152 -23.10 -38.88 23.53
N GLU A 153 -24.33 -39.34 23.43
CA GLU A 153 -25.37 -39.31 24.45
C GLU A 153 -25.03 -40.32 25.56
N LEU A 154 -25.22 -39.94 26.83
CA LEU A 154 -25.79 -40.71 27.96
C LEU A 154 -25.54 -39.99 29.29
#